data_AF-A0A6V7DB54-F1
#
_entry.id   AF-A0A6V7DB54-F1
#
_cell.length_a   1.000
_cell.length_b   1.000
_cell.length_c   1.000
_cell.angle_alpha   90.00
_cell.angle_beta   90.00
_cell.angle_gamma   90.00
#
_symmetry.space_group_name_H-M   'P 1'
#
loop_
_entity.id
_entity.type
_entity.pdbx_description
1 polymer ?
#
loop_
_entity_poly.entity_id
_entity_poly.type
_entity_poly.pdbx_seq_one_letter_code
_entity_poly.pdbx_strand_id
1 'polypeptide(L)'
;MRDDKDPGTLEMQLPKRRGRPPINGVSAQSAADHSRAYRQRRKAEQGTRLHDMSDMALVDAIRKAVSEGNAALIVGLATQLRYRYD
;
A
#
# COMPACT_ATOMS: atom_id res chain seq x y z
N MET A 1 -51.63 25.51 -16.39
CA MET A 1 -51.35 24.70 -17.61
C MET A 1 -49.86 24.43 -17.63
N ARG A 2 -49.44 23.16 -17.52
CA ARG A 2 -48.06 22.75 -17.80
C ARG A 2 -47.92 22.63 -19.32
N ASP A 3 -46.81 23.11 -19.86
CA ASP A 3 -46.54 23.14 -21.29
C ASP A 3 -46.43 21.70 -21.82
N ASP A 4 -47.22 21.33 -22.84
CA ASP A 4 -47.26 19.98 -23.44
C ASP A 4 -45.94 19.59 -24.15
N LYS A 5 -44.99 20.54 -24.20
CA LYS A 5 -43.71 20.47 -24.90
C LYS A 5 -42.51 20.44 -23.97
N ASP A 6 -42.69 20.20 -22.67
CA ASP A 6 -41.56 20.05 -21.75
C ASP A 6 -41.26 18.54 -21.57
N PRO A 7 -40.37 17.94 -22.41
CA PRO A 7 -39.99 16.55 -22.25
C PRO A 7 -39.13 16.49 -20.99
N GLY A 8 -39.81 16.29 -19.85
CA GLY A 8 -39.18 16.24 -18.53
C GLY A 8 -37.87 15.48 -18.62
N THR A 9 -36.78 16.18 -18.30
CA THR A 9 -35.39 15.77 -18.47
C THR A 9 -35.25 14.26 -18.38
N LEU A 10 -35.22 13.61 -19.54
CA LEU A 10 -34.96 12.17 -19.62
C LEU A 10 -33.51 12.00 -19.18
N GLU A 11 -33.30 11.67 -17.91
CA GLU A 11 -31.99 11.32 -17.40
C GLU A 11 -31.53 10.06 -18.14
N MET A 12 -30.79 10.27 -19.23
CA MET A 12 -30.11 9.18 -19.93
C MET A 12 -29.17 8.52 -18.94
N GLN A 13 -29.44 7.27 -18.57
CA GLN A 13 -28.51 6.47 -17.78
C GLN A 13 -27.26 6.22 -18.63
N LEU A 14 -26.21 7.03 -18.42
CA LEU A 14 -24.93 6.82 -19.09
C LEU A 14 -24.32 5.48 -18.63
N PRO A 15 -23.73 4.69 -19.56
CA PRO A 15 -22.97 3.51 -19.20
C PRO A 15 -21.87 3.87 -18.21
N LYS A 16 -21.86 3.23 -17.03
CA LYS A 16 -20.79 3.42 -16.04
C LYS A 16 -19.46 3.06 -16.69
N ARG A 17 -18.50 3.98 -16.63
CA ARG A 17 -17.11 3.71 -17.07
C ARG A 17 -16.62 2.43 -16.39
N ARG A 18 -16.22 1.44 -17.18
CA ARG A 18 -15.57 0.23 -16.67
C ARG A 18 -14.33 0.67 -15.89
N GLY A 19 -14.28 0.32 -14.61
CA GLY A 19 -13.15 0.63 -13.75
C GLY A 19 -11.86 -0.02 -14.27
N ARG A 20 -10.72 0.36 -13.71
CA ARG A 20 -9.44 -0.28 -14.02
C ARG A 20 -9.57 -1.78 -13.66
N PRO A 21 -9.21 -2.70 -14.57
CA PRO A 21 -9.24 -4.11 -14.25
C PRO A 21 -8.34 -4.39 -13.04
N PRO A 22 -8.70 -5.39 -12.22
CA PRO A 22 -7.92 -5.71 -11.02
C PRO A 22 -6.51 -6.17 -11.39
N ILE A 23 -5.51 -5.78 -10.59
CA ILE A 23 -4.09 -6.12 -10.81
C ILE A 23 -3.86 -7.62 -10.94
N ASN A 24 -4.59 -8.42 -10.19
CA ASN A 24 -4.47 -9.88 -10.19
C ASN A 24 -5.34 -10.56 -11.27
N GLY A 25 -6.11 -9.82 -12.05
CA GLY A 25 -7.01 -10.35 -13.08
C GLY A 25 -8.22 -11.14 -12.56
N VAL A 26 -8.35 -11.33 -11.25
CA VAL A 26 -9.39 -12.18 -10.64
C VAL A 26 -10.52 -11.34 -10.06
N SER A 27 -10.19 -10.40 -9.18
CA SER A 27 -11.20 -9.58 -8.49
C SER A 27 -10.62 -8.27 -7.99
N ALA A 28 -11.46 -7.24 -7.93
CA ALA A 28 -11.10 -5.98 -7.30
C ALA A 28 -10.71 -6.24 -5.84
N GLN A 29 -9.50 -5.83 -5.46
CA GLN A 29 -9.04 -5.95 -4.08
C GLN A 29 -9.73 -4.89 -3.22
N SER A 30 -10.34 -5.33 -2.13
CA SER A 30 -10.89 -4.40 -1.14
C SER A 30 -9.76 -3.75 -0.33
N ALA A 31 -10.06 -2.63 0.35
CA ALA A 31 -9.14 -2.03 1.32
C ALA A 31 -8.74 -3.02 2.43
N ALA A 32 -9.64 -3.95 2.79
CA ALA A 32 -9.38 -5.01 3.75
C ALA A 32 -8.35 -6.02 3.23
N ASP A 33 -8.43 -6.39 1.94
CA ASP A 33 -7.47 -7.30 1.30
C ASP A 33 -6.08 -6.69 1.25
N HIS A 34 -5.98 -5.40 0.89
CA HIS A 34 -4.73 -4.66 0.93
C HIS A 34 -4.14 -4.63 2.35
N SER A 35 -4.98 -4.35 3.36
CA SER A 35 -4.56 -4.33 4.77
C SER A 35 -4.12 -5.71 5.27
N ARG A 36 -4.77 -6.80 4.81
CA ARG A 36 -4.39 -8.18 5.13
C ARG A 36 -3.05 -8.54 4.51
N ALA A 37 -2.88 -8.27 3.22
CA ALA A 37 -1.64 -8.53 2.50
C ALA A 37 -0.46 -7.76 3.12
N TYR A 38 -0.67 -6.48 3.46
CA TYR A 38 0.33 -5.68 4.17
C TYR A 38 0.74 -6.32 5.51
N ARG A 39 -0.23 -6.71 6.35
CA ARG A 39 0.05 -7.37 7.63
C ARG A 39 0.75 -8.72 7.47
N GLN A 40 0.39 -9.50 6.46
CA GLN A 40 1.05 -10.77 6.16
C GLN A 40 2.52 -10.56 5.76
N ARG A 41 2.80 -9.60 4.88
CA ARG A 41 4.17 -9.23 4.49
C ARG A 41 4.98 -8.79 5.71
N ARG A 42 4.42 -7.91 6.55
CA ARG A 42 5.07 -7.46 7.80
C ARG A 42 5.38 -8.61 8.77
N LYS A 43 4.53 -9.64 8.85
CA LYS A 43 4.81 -10.83 9.66
C LYS A 43 5.92 -11.69 9.06
N ALA A 44 5.94 -11.86 7.75
CA ALA A 44 6.98 -12.62 7.05
C ALA A 44 8.37 -11.96 7.17
N GLU A 45 8.40 -10.64 7.33
CA GLU A 45 9.62 -9.86 7.55
C GLU A 45 10.17 -9.98 9.00
N GLN A 46 9.42 -10.56 9.95
CA GLN A 46 9.92 -10.82 11.30
C GLN A 46 10.82 -12.07 11.29
N GLY A 47 12.13 -11.86 11.46
CA GLY A 47 13.12 -12.94 11.48
C GLY A 47 13.92 -13.09 10.19
N THR A 48 13.66 -12.24 9.19
CA THR A 48 14.51 -12.16 8.00
C THR A 48 15.89 -11.60 8.38
N ARG A 49 16.94 -12.14 7.77
CA ARG A 49 18.30 -11.64 7.99
C ARG A 49 18.42 -10.22 7.44
N LEU A 50 19.25 -9.38 8.05
CA LEU A 50 19.44 -7.98 7.68
C LEU A 50 19.70 -7.76 6.17
N HIS A 51 20.44 -8.64 5.52
CA HIS A 51 20.76 -8.55 4.10
C HIS A 51 19.55 -8.83 3.18
N ASP A 52 18.60 -9.63 3.64
CA ASP A 52 17.41 -10.03 2.90
C ASP A 52 16.19 -9.14 3.18
N MET A 53 16.28 -8.24 4.17
CA MET A 53 15.19 -7.32 4.50
C MET A 53 14.90 -6.37 3.33
N SER A 54 13.62 -6.10 3.06
CA SER A 54 13.24 -5.02 2.13
C SER A 54 13.72 -3.66 2.66
N ASP A 55 13.92 -2.67 1.79
CA ASP A 55 14.32 -1.33 2.23
C ASP A 55 13.29 -0.69 3.15
N MET A 56 12.00 -0.93 2.87
CA MET A 56 10.91 -0.49 3.74
C MET A 56 11.01 -1.11 5.13
N ALA A 57 11.31 -2.41 5.22
CA ALA A 57 11.51 -3.09 6.49
C ALA A 57 12.75 -2.56 7.24
N LEU A 58 13.84 -2.23 6.54
CA LEU A 58 15.03 -1.61 7.15
C LEU A 58 14.72 -0.24 7.73
N VAL A 59 14.00 0.61 7.00
CA VAL A 59 13.60 1.95 7.49
C VAL A 59 12.68 1.84 8.70
N ASP A 60 11.70 0.93 8.67
CA ASP A 60 10.81 0.68 9.81
C ASP A 60 11.58 0.14 11.03
N ALA A 61 12.57 -0.72 10.82
CA ALA A 61 13.45 -1.20 11.88
C ALA A 61 14.31 -0.07 12.47
N ILE A 62 14.82 0.85 11.65
CA ILE A 62 15.54 2.04 12.13
C ILE A 62 14.61 2.91 12.97
N ARG A 63 13.39 3.20 12.49
CA ARG A 63 12.42 3.99 13.25
C ARG A 63 12.13 3.37 14.63
N LYS A 64 11.98 2.04 14.68
CA LYS A 64 11.80 1.31 15.95
C LYS A 64 13.03 1.43 16.85
N ALA A 65 14.23 1.20 16.31
CA ALA A 65 15.47 1.31 17.07
C ALA A 65 15.72 2.73 17.61
N VAL A 66 15.32 3.77 16.87
CA VAL A 66 15.31 5.17 17.33
C VAL A 66 14.35 5.36 18.50
N SER A 67 13.13 4.84 18.42
CA SER A 67 12.16 4.94 19.53
C SER A 67 12.62 4.22 20.79
N GLU A 68 13.44 3.18 20.63
CA GLU A 68 14.03 2.40 21.73
C GLU A 68 15.37 2.98 22.22
N GLY A 69 15.91 4.01 21.54
CA GLY A 69 17.21 4.62 21.89
C GLY A 69 18.42 3.74 21.63
N ASN A 70 18.31 2.69 20.80
CA ASN A 70 19.39 1.74 20.57
C ASN A 70 20.34 2.21 19.46
N ALA A 71 21.32 3.04 19.83
CA ALA A 71 22.30 3.62 18.90
C ALA A 71 23.07 2.58 18.07
N ALA A 72 23.49 1.47 18.68
CA ALA A 72 24.26 0.43 18.00
C ALA A 72 23.44 -0.24 16.87
N LEU A 73 22.17 -0.54 17.15
CA LEU A 73 21.27 -1.14 16.16
C LEU A 73 20.97 -0.17 15.01
N ILE A 74 20.78 1.12 15.32
CA ILE A 74 20.56 2.16 14.30
C ILE A 74 21.74 2.22 13.33
N VAL A 75 22.97 2.26 13.83
CA VAL A 75 24.18 2.32 12.98
C VAL A 75 24.29 1.08 12.10
N GLY A 76 24.05 -0.12 12.64
CA GLY A 76 24.09 -1.35 11.85
C GLY A 76 23.07 -1.37 10.72
N LEU A 77 21.82 -0.98 11.01
CA LEU A 77 20.75 -0.91 10.02
C LEU A 77 20.99 0.17 8.96
N ALA A 78 21.46 1.36 9.37
CA ALA A 78 21.76 2.46 8.45
C ALA A 78 22.95 2.15 7.54
N THR A 79 23.96 1.45 8.06
CA THR A 79 25.11 0.99 7.25
C THR A 79 24.68 0.02 6.18
N GLN A 80 23.73 -0.89 6.48
CA GLN A 80 23.18 -1.81 5.49
C GLN A 80 22.45 -1.07 4.35
N LEU A 81 21.68 -0.03 4.70
CA LEU A 81 21.05 0.85 3.71
C LEU A 81 22.10 1.56 2.86
N ARG A 82 23.13 2.15 3.49
CA ARG A 82 24.22 2.82 2.79
C ARG A 82 24.91 1.89 1.78
N TYR A 83 25.24 0.66 2.19
CA TYR A 83 25.89 -0.34 1.32
C TYR A 83 25.06 -0.71 0.07
N ARG A 84 23.72 -0.56 0.11
CA ARG A 84 22.86 -0.87 -1.04
C ARG A 84 22.83 0.23 -2.10
N TYR A 85 23.20 1.45 -1.74
CA TYR A 85 23.02 2.64 -2.57
C TYR A 85 24.31 3.44 -2.84
N ASP A 86 25.42 3.06 -2.20
CA ASP A 86 26.80 3.46 -2.56
C ASP A 86 27.30 2.67 -3.77
#